data_AF-A0A2V5S493-F1
#
_entry.id   AF-A0A2V5S493-F1
#
_cell.length_a   1.000
_cell.length_b   1.000
_cell.length_c   1.000
_cell.angle_alpha   90.00
_cell.angle_beta   90.00
_cell.angle_gamma   90.00
#
_symmetry.space_group_name_H-M   'P 1'
#
loop_
_entity.id
_entity.type
_entity.pdbx_description
1 polymer ?
#
loop_
_entity_poly.entity_id
_entity_poly.type
_entity_poly.pdbx_seq_one_letter_code
_entity_poly.pdbx_strand_id
1 'polypeptide(L)'
;MTALSLLTSVAAADAKPQLTSAEVIALEDAHAKKEGYRLSNYTRFKPGFHPEIGEWIIIYDHKPDKNGMTTVGNHFSIHIDDKTKEASFLPGR
;
A
#
# COMPACT_ATOMS: atom_id res chain seq x y z
N MET A 1 1.97 -17.96 39.30
CA MET A 1 1.20 -18.05 38.04
C MET A 1 2.05 -17.45 36.94
N THR A 2 2.36 -18.25 35.93
CA THR A 2 3.34 -17.96 34.87
C THR A 2 2.61 -17.49 33.60
N ALA A 3 3.12 -16.45 32.94
CA ALA A 3 3.07 -16.21 31.48
C ALA A 3 3.87 -14.91 31.19
N LEU A 4 5.17 -14.99 30.90
CA LEU A 4 5.78 -15.13 29.57
C LEU A 4 5.24 -14.11 28.55
N SER A 5 5.77 -12.88 28.58
CA SER A 5 5.64 -11.92 27.48
C SER A 5 6.82 -12.12 26.53
N LEU A 6 6.62 -12.91 25.47
CA LEU A 6 7.51 -12.99 24.33
C LEU A 6 7.41 -11.68 23.55
N LEU A 7 8.28 -10.71 23.87
CA LEU A 7 8.61 -9.63 22.94
C LEU A 7 9.51 -10.22 21.86
N THR A 8 8.89 -10.89 20.87
CA THR A 8 9.57 -11.24 19.64
C THR A 8 9.73 -9.95 18.84
N SER A 9 10.81 -9.20 19.09
CA SER A 9 11.27 -8.17 18.17
C SER A 9 11.68 -8.88 16.89
N VAL A 10 10.79 -8.87 15.91
CA VAL A 10 10.99 -9.45 14.57
C VAL A 10 12.29 -8.89 13.99
N ALA A 11 13.14 -9.80 13.53
CA ALA A 11 14.39 -9.50 12.86
C ALA A 11 14.12 -8.65 11.61
N ALA A 12 14.39 -7.34 11.70
CA ALA A 12 14.49 -6.47 10.54
C ALA A 12 15.89 -6.65 9.93
N ALA A 13 16.06 -7.65 9.05
CA ALA A 13 17.26 -7.81 8.23
C ALA A 13 16.94 -8.66 6.99
N ASP A 14 17.06 -8.06 5.80
CA ASP A 14 17.12 -8.73 4.48
C ASP A 14 15.93 -9.63 4.07
N ALA A 15 14.72 -9.33 4.52
CA ALA A 15 13.54 -10.01 4.00
C ALA A 15 13.39 -9.65 2.50
N LYS A 16 13.55 -10.64 1.62
CA LYS A 16 13.14 -10.49 0.22
C LYS A 16 11.62 -10.56 0.15
N PRO A 17 10.97 -9.68 -0.62
CA PRO A 17 9.52 -9.76 -0.77
C PRO A 17 9.12 -11.09 -1.41
N GLN A 18 8.02 -11.66 -0.93
CA GLN A 18 7.41 -12.86 -1.49
C GLN A 18 6.57 -12.53 -2.72
N LEU A 19 5.95 -11.35 -2.74
CA LEU A 19 5.18 -10.88 -3.89
C LEU A 19 6.10 -10.19 -4.91
N THR A 20 5.74 -10.33 -6.17
CA THR A 20 6.30 -9.52 -7.25
C THR A 20 5.56 -8.20 -7.38
N SER A 21 6.19 -7.17 -7.94
CA SER A 21 5.51 -5.90 -8.21
C SER A 21 4.29 -6.06 -9.14
N ALA A 22 4.27 -7.06 -10.01
CA ALA A 22 3.11 -7.34 -10.87
C ALA A 22 1.92 -7.90 -10.08
N GLU A 23 2.17 -8.79 -9.13
CA GLU A 23 1.13 -9.31 -8.23
C GLU A 23 0.57 -8.23 -7.32
N VAL A 24 1.45 -7.37 -6.79
CA VAL A 24 1.07 -6.22 -5.96
C VAL A 24 0.15 -5.29 -6.74
N ILE A 25 0.49 -4.96 -7.99
CA ILE A 25 -0.35 -4.14 -8.88
C ILE A 25 -1.73 -4.79 -9.11
N ALA A 26 -1.78 -6.12 -9.29
CA ALA A 26 -3.05 -6.81 -9.50
C ALA A 26 -3.95 -6.79 -8.25
N LEU A 27 -3.36 -6.96 -7.06
CA LEU A 27 -4.07 -6.91 -5.77
C LEU A 27 -4.60 -5.51 -5.49
N GLU A 28 -3.75 -4.50 -5.69
CA GLU A 28 -4.06 -3.08 -5.60
C GLU A 28 -5.22 -2.69 -6.54
N ASP A 29 -5.13 -3.02 -7.83
CA ASP A 29 -6.15 -2.69 -8.83
C ASP A 29 -7.50 -3.34 -8.46
N ALA A 30 -7.49 -4.58 -7.96
CA ALA A 30 -8.68 -5.29 -7.53
C ALA A 30 -9.31 -4.65 -6.27
N HIS A 31 -8.47 -4.29 -5.30
CA HIS A 31 -8.91 -3.66 -4.05
C HIS A 31 -9.50 -2.26 -4.31
N ALA A 32 -8.80 -1.42 -5.07
CA ALA A 32 -9.28 -0.08 -5.43
C ALA A 32 -10.64 -0.11 -6.16
N LYS A 33 -10.83 -1.07 -7.09
CA LYS A 33 -12.12 -1.26 -7.79
C LYS A 33 -13.23 -1.69 -6.82
N LYS A 34 -12.93 -2.57 -5.86
CA LYS A 34 -13.88 -3.02 -4.83
C LYS A 34 -14.35 -1.86 -3.95
N GLU A 35 -13.43 -0.96 -3.59
CA GLU A 35 -13.71 0.24 -2.80
C GLU A 35 -14.34 1.38 -3.64
N GLY A 36 -14.59 1.16 -4.93
CA GLY A 36 -15.26 2.13 -5.82
C GLY A 36 -14.35 3.22 -6.39
N TYR A 37 -13.03 3.12 -6.22
CA TYR A 37 -12.07 4.08 -6.76
C TYR A 37 -11.91 3.91 -8.27
N ARG A 38 -11.98 5.04 -8.99
CA ARG A 38 -11.62 5.13 -10.41
C ARG A 38 -10.14 5.49 -10.54
N LEU A 39 -9.27 4.49 -10.57
CA LEU A 39 -7.82 4.67 -10.66
C LEU A 39 -7.35 5.51 -11.87
N SER A 40 -8.17 5.64 -12.92
CA SER A 40 -7.89 6.54 -14.05
C SER A 40 -7.69 8.00 -13.64
N ASN A 41 -8.29 8.43 -12.53
CA ASN A 41 -8.20 9.78 -12.00
C ASN A 41 -6.90 10.03 -11.21
N TYR A 42 -6.08 9.00 -11.00
CA TYR A 42 -4.90 9.06 -10.17
C TYR A 42 -3.64 8.71 -10.96
N THR A 43 -2.53 9.27 -10.52
CA THR A 43 -1.18 8.85 -10.91
C THR A 43 -0.69 7.87 -9.87
N ARG A 44 -0.41 6.64 -10.31
CA ARG A 44 0.17 5.60 -9.47
C ARG A 44 1.69 5.71 -9.47
N PHE A 45 2.29 5.78 -8.28
CA PHE A 45 3.73 5.66 -8.12
C PHE A 45 4.17 4.19 -8.09
N LYS A 46 5.46 3.95 -8.33
CA LYS A 46 6.02 2.60 -8.30
C LYS A 46 5.82 1.97 -6.91
N PRO A 47 5.33 0.71 -6.81
CA PRO A 47 5.24 0.00 -5.53
C PRO A 47 6.60 -0.10 -4.84
N GLY A 48 6.64 0.24 -3.55
CA GLY A 48 7.81 0.11 -2.69
C GLY A 48 7.58 -0.99 -1.66
N PHE A 49 8.53 -1.93 -1.53
CA PHE A 49 8.50 -2.91 -0.45
C PHE A 49 9.24 -2.37 0.77
N HIS A 50 8.60 -2.47 1.93
CA HIS A 50 9.05 -1.99 3.22
C HIS A 50 9.30 -3.20 4.16
N PRO A 51 10.53 -3.77 4.16
CA PRO A 51 10.84 -4.99 4.93
C PRO A 51 10.67 -4.80 6.44
N GLU A 52 10.75 -3.57 6.95
CA GLU A 52 10.59 -3.22 8.35
C GLU A 52 9.17 -3.47 8.89
N ILE A 53 8.16 -3.40 8.01
CA ILE A 53 6.75 -3.64 8.33
C ILE A 53 6.16 -4.81 7.54
N GLY A 54 6.90 -5.38 6.59
CA GLY A 54 6.44 -6.52 5.79
C GLY A 54 5.37 -6.16 4.76
N GLU A 55 5.32 -4.90 4.33
CA GLU A 55 4.26 -4.39 3.46
C GLU A 55 4.81 -3.83 2.15
N TRP A 56 3.99 -3.93 1.11
CA TRP A 56 4.10 -3.13 -0.10
C TRP A 56 3.25 -1.89 0.03
N ILE A 57 3.85 -0.72 -0.21
CA ILE A 57 3.15 0.57 -0.20
C ILE A 57 3.08 1.11 -1.62
N ILE A 58 1.88 1.49 -2.05
CA ILE A 58 1.60 2.11 -3.33
C ILE A 58 0.95 3.46 -3.07
N ILE A 59 1.55 4.52 -3.58
CA ILE A 59 1.06 5.89 -3.42
C ILE A 59 0.30 6.30 -4.68
N TYR A 60 -0.79 7.02 -4.48
CA TYR A 60 -1.61 7.62 -5.53
C TYR A 60 -1.82 9.09 -5.29
N ASP A 61 -1.51 9.88 -6.32
CA ASP A 61 -1.85 11.30 -6.34
C ASP A 61 -3.00 11.54 -7.31
N HIS A 62 -3.97 12.36 -6.91
CA HIS A 62 -5.02 12.79 -7.81
C HIS A 62 -4.43 13.57 -8.98
N LYS A 63 -4.83 13.23 -10.21
CA LYS A 63 -4.42 13.97 -11.40
C LYS A 63 -4.97 15.39 -11.35
N PRO A 64 -4.25 16.39 -11.89
CA PRO A 64 -4.81 17.70 -12.09
C PRO A 64 -6.08 17.62 -12.95
N ASP A 65 -7.05 18.48 -12.68
CA ASP A 65 -8.23 18.64 -13.53
C ASP A 65 -7.87 19.30 -14.87
N LYS A 66 -8.88 19.54 -15.72
CA LYS A 66 -8.70 20.19 -17.03
C LYS A 66 -8.10 21.61 -16.96
N ASN A 67 -8.12 22.25 -15.79
CA ASN A 67 -7.55 23.57 -15.54
C ASN A 67 -6.17 23.49 -14.88
N GLY A 68 -5.61 22.29 -14.71
CA GLY A 68 -4.34 22.07 -14.03
C GLY A 68 -4.43 22.20 -12.51
N MET A 69 -5.63 22.21 -11.93
CA MET A 69 -5.81 22.28 -10.48
C MET A 69 -5.84 20.88 -9.88
N THR A 70 -5.02 20.65 -8.86
CA THR A 70 -5.07 19.43 -8.04
C THR A 70 -5.78 19.75 -6.73
N THR A 71 -6.74 18.91 -6.35
CA THR A 71 -7.34 18.99 -5.01
C THR A 71 -6.29 18.63 -3.98
N VAL A 72 -5.90 19.60 -3.15
CA VAL A 72 -4.98 19.39 -2.03
C VAL A 72 -5.59 18.35 -1.07
N GLY A 73 -4.78 17.40 -0.60
CA GLY A 73 -5.20 16.36 0.34
C GLY A 73 -5.87 15.13 -0.29
N ASN A 74 -6.02 15.09 -1.62
CA ASN A 74 -6.70 13.97 -2.30
C ASN A 74 -5.71 12.89 -2.79
N HIS A 75 -4.64 12.66 -2.04
CA HIS A 75 -3.74 11.52 -2.25
C HIS A 75 -4.16 10.37 -1.33
N PHE A 76 -3.76 9.15 -1.64
CA PHE A 76 -3.96 8.00 -0.77
C PHE A 76 -2.85 6.98 -1.00
N SER A 77 -2.71 6.05 -0.06
CA SER A 77 -1.89 4.86 -0.25
C SER A 77 -2.72 3.58 -0.10
N ILE A 78 -2.28 2.55 -0.81
CA ILE A 78 -2.72 1.18 -0.58
C ILE A 78 -1.54 0.43 0.01
N HIS A 79 -1.79 -0.25 1.12
CA HIS A 79 -0.83 -1.07 1.83
C HIS A 79 -1.21 -2.53 1.63
N ILE A 80 -0.26 -3.36 1.21
CA ILE A 80 -0.48 -4.78 0.96
C ILE A 80 0.52 -5.58 1.81
N ASP A 81 0.01 -6.40 2.71
CA ASP A 81 0.84 -7.32 3.48
C ASP A 81 1.43 -8.38 2.52
N ASP A 82 2.76 -8.51 2.51
CA ASP A 82 3.48 -9.37 1.59
C ASP A 82 3.20 -10.87 1.82
N LYS A 83 2.79 -11.25 3.02
CA LYS A 83 2.53 -12.64 3.42
C LYS A 83 1.07 -13.03 3.28
N THR A 84 0.14 -12.19 3.75
CA THR A 84 -1.29 -12.48 3.76
C THR A 84 -1.98 -12.02 2.48
N LYS A 85 -1.36 -11.12 1.71
CA LYS A 85 -1.93 -10.47 0.52
C LYS A 85 -3.16 -9.60 0.83
N GLU A 86 -3.38 -9.30 2.10
CA GLU A 86 -4.44 -8.41 2.53
C GLU A 86 -4.09 -6.97 2.16
N ALA A 87 -5.05 -6.26 1.58
CA ALA A 87 -4.91 -4.88 1.15
C ALA A 87 -5.71 -3.97 2.09
N SER A 88 -5.12 -2.83 2.46
CA SER A 88 -5.78 -1.79 3.23
C SER A 88 -5.59 -0.42 2.58
N PHE A 89 -6.61 0.43 2.70
CA PHE A 89 -6.63 1.76 2.13
C PHE A 89 -6.34 2.80 3.21
N LEU A 90 -5.35 3.67 2.97
CA LEU A 90 -5.03 4.79 3.85
C LEU A 90 -5.23 6.11 3.10
N PRO A 91 -6.21 6.94 3.48
CA PRO A 91 -6.35 8.27 2.92
C PRO A 91 -5.15 9.14 3.32
N GLY A 92 -4.67 9.95 2.38
CA GLY A 92 -3.71 11.02 2.64
C GLY A 92 -4.29 12.04 3.61
N ARG A 93 -3.40 12.69 4.38
CA ARG A 93 -3.76 13.80 5.28
C ARG A 93 -3.53 15.15 4.64
#